data_AF-A0A516R159-F1
#
_entry.id   AF-A0A516R159-F1
#
_cell.length_a   1.000
_cell.length_b   1.000
_cell.length_c   1.000
_cell.angle_alpha   90.00
_cell.angle_beta   90.00
_cell.angle_gamma   90.00
#
_symmetry.space_group_name_H-M   'P 1'
#
loop_
_entity.id
_entity.type
_entity.pdbx_description
1 polymer ?
#
loop_
_entity_poly.entity_id
_entity_poly.type
_entity_poly.pdbx_seq_one_letter_code
_entity_poly.pdbx_strand_id
1 'polypeptide(L)'
;MTATRARGKEATRSFGLNVEVAPATNLQRYDQDRKPVFDQDGQPVKVPGKVDAYRFLSFCLGEDSEHFDTFFHKVVDPAWLANGNDRNAAALRQARQADRKPPCWRVLHRVTFVSRVLPAVPPAGAPPLERAMRQIDVESNYELIRSLDPYVKGAATGLPELAEATRSALAAHMPDLLPHAADVTDFLAQYYGVDA
;
A
#
# COMPACT_ATOMS: atom_id res chain seq x y z
N MET A 1 3.33 -7.87 11.53
CA MET A 1 3.06 -9.32 11.36
C MET A 1 4.01 -9.85 10.30
N THR A 2 4.90 -10.75 10.68
CA THR A 2 5.93 -11.33 9.79
C THR A 2 5.46 -12.73 9.36
N ALA A 3 5.25 -12.95 8.07
CA ALA A 3 4.83 -14.25 7.55
C ALA A 3 6.01 -14.92 6.84
N THR A 4 6.52 -16.02 7.40
CA THR A 4 7.53 -16.88 6.78
C THR A 4 6.84 -18.17 6.33
N ARG A 5 6.96 -18.54 5.05
CA ARG A 5 6.58 -19.86 4.54
C ARG A 5 7.83 -20.59 4.06
N ALA A 6 8.03 -21.83 4.53
CA ALA A 6 9.12 -22.71 4.08
C ALA A 6 8.54 -24.05 3.62
N ARG A 7 9.08 -24.61 2.52
CA ARG A 7 8.71 -25.94 1.97
C ARG A 7 9.80 -26.99 2.25
N GLY A 8 9.41 -28.27 2.23
CA GLY A 8 10.03 -29.39 2.93
C GLY A 8 11.37 -29.97 2.42
N LYS A 9 12.17 -30.34 3.43
CA LYS A 9 13.21 -31.39 3.63
C LYS A 9 14.16 -31.92 2.55
N GLU A 10 14.06 -31.61 1.26
CA GLU A 10 15.06 -32.07 0.25
C GLU A 10 15.54 -30.98 -0.71
N ALA A 11 15.69 -29.74 -0.24
CA ALA A 11 16.32 -28.67 -1.01
C ALA A 11 17.57 -28.15 -0.27
N THR A 12 18.76 -28.56 -0.71
CA THR A 12 20.06 -28.15 -0.15
C THR A 12 20.38 -26.65 -0.35
N ARG A 13 19.44 -25.86 -0.89
CA ARG A 13 19.51 -24.40 -1.04
C ARG A 13 18.12 -23.80 -0.85
N SER A 14 17.73 -23.51 0.39
CA SER A 14 16.52 -22.73 0.65
C SER A 14 16.83 -21.23 0.51
N PHE A 15 16.05 -20.53 -0.30
CA PHE A 15 16.02 -19.08 -0.34
C PHE A 15 14.75 -18.61 0.37
N GLY A 16 14.89 -17.63 1.25
CA GLY A 16 13.78 -16.99 1.94
C GLY A 16 13.87 -15.50 1.72
N LEU A 17 12.73 -14.87 1.42
CA LEU A 17 12.65 -13.42 1.35
C LEU A 17 12.13 -12.92 2.69
N ASN A 18 13.01 -12.28 3.47
CA ASN A 18 12.59 -11.50 4.64
C ASN A 18 12.38 -10.06 4.21
N VAL A 19 11.21 -9.50 4.48
CA VAL A 19 10.88 -8.11 4.15
C VAL A 19 10.56 -7.37 5.43
N GLU A 20 11.39 -6.39 5.74
CA GLU A 20 11.13 -5.41 6.78
C GLU A 20 10.74 -4.08 6.14
N VAL A 21 9.76 -3.43 6.74
CA VAL A 21 9.23 -2.18 6.22
C VAL A 21 9.15 -1.18 7.37
N ALA A 22 9.95 -0.12 7.27
CA ALA A 22 10.04 0.96 8.23
C ALA A 22 9.70 2.30 7.55
N PRO A 23 8.42 2.53 7.20
CA PRO A 23 8.03 3.77 6.54
C PRO A 23 8.10 4.93 7.54
N ALA A 24 8.25 6.16 7.04
CA ALA A 24 8.13 7.35 7.88
C ALA A 24 6.71 7.40 8.47
N THR A 25 6.61 7.25 9.80
CA THR A 25 5.33 7.22 10.54
C THR A 25 4.76 8.60 10.84
N ASN A 26 5.50 9.65 10.47
CA ASN A 26 5.12 11.02 10.83
C ASN A 26 4.08 11.60 9.86
N LEU A 27 2.82 11.38 10.19
CA LEU A 27 1.67 12.00 9.50
C LEU A 27 1.39 13.42 9.98
N GLN A 28 2.01 13.86 11.09
CA GLN A 28 1.71 15.13 11.74
C GLN A 28 2.05 16.34 10.86
N ARG A 29 1.22 17.37 10.98
CA ARG A 29 1.41 18.70 10.43
C ARG A 29 2.29 19.52 11.35
N TYR A 30 3.21 20.25 10.73
CA TYR A 30 4.08 21.20 11.41
C TYR A 30 3.82 22.59 10.84
N ASP A 31 3.95 23.61 11.69
CA ASP A 31 3.90 25.00 11.26
C ASP A 31 5.22 25.45 10.60
N GLN A 32 5.33 26.74 10.28
CA GLN A 32 6.52 27.32 9.64
C GLN A 32 7.78 27.22 10.51
N ASP A 33 7.63 27.16 11.84
CA ASP A 33 8.71 27.05 12.82
C ASP A 33 9.06 25.58 13.14
N ARG A 34 8.45 24.62 12.42
CA ARG A 34 8.55 23.17 12.69
C ARG A 34 7.99 22.75 14.05
N LYS A 35 7.02 23.48 14.60
CA LYS A 35 6.29 23.06 15.80
C LYS A 35 5.12 22.15 15.43
N PRO A 36 4.89 21.06 16.19
CA PRO A 36 3.76 20.17 15.96
C PRO A 36 2.43 20.91 16.15
N VAL A 37 1.51 20.73 15.20
CA VAL A 37 0.17 21.31 15.26
C VAL A 37 -0.81 20.28 15.85
N PHE A 38 -1.63 20.72 16.80
CA PHE A 38 -2.66 19.92 17.45
C PHE A 38 -4.04 20.56 17.24
N ASP A 39 -5.09 19.75 17.29
CA ASP A 39 -6.47 20.22 17.29
C ASP A 39 -6.93 20.63 18.70
N GLN A 40 -8.23 20.94 18.83
CA GLN A 40 -8.82 21.39 20.08
C GLN A 40 -8.82 20.31 21.19
N ASP A 41 -8.78 19.04 20.79
CA ASP A 41 -8.74 17.88 21.69
C ASP A 41 -7.30 17.45 22.02
N GLY A 42 -6.31 18.20 21.53
CA GLY A 42 -4.90 17.92 21.73
C GLY A 42 -4.37 16.76 20.87
N GLN A 43 -5.10 16.33 19.84
CA GLN A 43 -4.65 15.29 18.92
C GLN A 43 -3.78 15.89 17.80
N PRO A 44 -2.75 15.16 17.34
CA PRO A 44 -1.91 15.60 16.23
C PRO A 44 -2.72 15.80 14.95
N VAL A 45 -2.70 17.02 14.39
CA VAL A 45 -3.34 17.27 13.10
C VAL A 45 -2.53 16.55 12.01
N LYS A 46 -3.14 15.59 11.32
CA LYS A 46 -2.49 14.87 10.21
C LYS A 46 -2.49 15.71 8.94
N VAL A 47 -1.49 15.52 8.08
CA VAL A 47 -1.40 16.20 6.77
C VAL A 47 -2.23 15.45 5.73
N PRO A 48 -3.25 16.09 5.12
CA PRO A 48 -4.02 15.48 4.04
C PRO A 48 -3.14 14.98 2.89
N GLY A 49 -3.50 13.84 2.31
CA GLY A 49 -2.79 13.23 1.19
C GLY A 49 -1.55 12.41 1.57
N LYS A 50 -1.03 12.54 2.80
CA LYS A 50 0.03 11.63 3.29
C LYS A 50 -0.51 10.20 3.33
N VAL A 51 0.35 9.25 2.94
CA VAL A 51 0.02 7.82 2.97
C VAL A 51 0.09 7.34 4.41
N ASP A 52 -1.03 6.88 4.94
CA ASP A 52 -1.14 6.35 6.30
C ASP A 52 -1.04 4.82 6.33
N ALA A 53 -1.40 4.15 5.24
CA ALA A 53 -1.20 2.72 5.08
C ALA A 53 -1.03 2.29 3.63
N TYR A 54 -0.35 1.16 3.42
CA TYR A 54 -0.33 0.45 2.15
C TYR A 54 -0.27 -1.06 2.39
N ARG A 55 -0.84 -1.81 1.44
CA ARG A 55 -0.72 -3.28 1.38
C ARG A 55 0.13 -3.61 0.17
N PHE A 56 1.05 -4.54 0.33
CA PHE A 56 1.90 -5.00 -0.76
C PHE A 56 2.16 -6.50 -0.65
N LEU A 57 2.49 -7.09 -1.80
CA LEU A 57 2.97 -8.46 -1.94
C LEU A 57 4.40 -8.41 -2.46
N SER A 58 5.24 -9.31 -1.97
CA SER A 58 6.62 -9.43 -2.44
C SER A 58 6.83 -10.82 -3.03
N PHE A 59 7.36 -10.86 -4.24
CA PHE A 59 7.63 -12.08 -4.98
C PHE A 59 9.13 -12.18 -5.25
N CYS A 60 9.72 -13.33 -4.90
CA CYS A 60 11.04 -13.69 -5.40
C CYS A 60 10.84 -14.44 -6.72
N LEU A 61 11.19 -13.79 -7.82
CA LEU A 61 11.13 -14.37 -9.16
C LEU A 61 12.46 -15.04 -9.47
N GLY A 62 12.38 -16.21 -10.12
CA GLY A 62 13.54 -17.01 -10.52
C GLY A 62 14.46 -16.27 -11.51
N GLU A 63 15.56 -16.92 -11.90
CA GLU A 63 16.49 -16.32 -12.86
C GLU A 63 15.84 -16.21 -14.22
N ASP A 64 15.87 -15.01 -14.80
CA ASP A 64 15.43 -14.76 -16.16
C ASP A 64 16.32 -13.69 -16.79
N SER A 65 16.67 -13.84 -18.06
CA SER A 65 17.37 -12.82 -18.84
C SER A 65 16.49 -11.59 -19.10
N GLU A 66 15.16 -11.73 -19.13
CA GLU A 66 14.23 -10.59 -19.24
C GLU A 66 14.31 -9.64 -18.03
N HIS A 67 14.69 -10.15 -16.86
CA HIS A 67 14.90 -9.33 -15.67
C HIS A 67 16.07 -8.35 -15.85
N PHE A 68 17.11 -8.76 -16.58
CA PHE A 68 18.26 -7.90 -16.88
C PHE A 68 17.82 -6.72 -17.74
N ASP A 69 17.10 -7.00 -18.83
CA ASP A 69 16.56 -5.98 -19.71
C ASP A 69 15.58 -5.06 -18.98
N THR A 70 14.71 -5.62 -18.13
CA THR A 70 13.76 -4.84 -17.32
C THR A 70 14.48 -3.87 -16.38
N PHE A 71 15.56 -4.32 -15.73
CA PHE A 71 16.34 -3.47 -14.82
C PHE A 71 16.94 -2.26 -15.56
N PHE A 72 17.64 -2.49 -16.67
CA PHE A 72 18.31 -1.41 -17.41
C PHE A 72 17.35 -0.51 -18.20
N HIS A 73 16.18 -1.01 -18.63
CA HIS A 73 15.24 -0.23 -19.44
C HIS A 73 14.12 0.45 -18.64
N LYS A 74 13.76 -0.07 -17.47
CA LYS A 74 12.62 0.46 -16.69
C LYS A 74 13.00 1.02 -15.32
N VAL A 75 14.10 0.56 -14.73
CA VAL A 75 14.48 0.94 -13.35
C VAL A 75 15.60 1.96 -13.34
N VAL A 76 16.62 1.76 -14.17
CA VAL A 76 17.78 2.65 -14.23
C VAL A 76 17.47 3.84 -15.13
N ASP A 77 17.74 5.05 -14.64
CA ASP A 77 17.71 6.26 -15.47
C ASP A 77 18.84 6.20 -16.52
N PRO A 78 18.51 6.18 -17.84
CA PRO A 78 19.51 6.10 -18.89
C PRO A 78 20.42 7.33 -18.97
N ALA A 79 19.92 8.53 -18.66
CA ALA A 79 20.70 9.76 -18.71
C ALA A 79 21.74 9.80 -17.57
N TRP A 80 21.32 9.40 -16.37
CA TRP A 80 22.24 9.22 -15.25
C TRP A 80 23.27 8.12 -15.52
N LEU A 81 22.85 6.97 -16.07
CA LEU A 81 23.79 5.88 -16.37
C LEU A 81 24.85 6.30 -17.41
N ALA A 82 24.45 7.06 -18.43
CA ALA A 82 25.34 7.51 -19.49
C ALA A 82 26.30 8.63 -19.05
N ASN A 83 25.79 9.63 -18.31
CA ASN A 83 26.50 10.88 -18.05
C ASN A 83 26.92 11.07 -16.58
N GLY A 84 26.49 10.18 -15.69
CA GLY A 84 26.82 10.23 -14.26
C GLY A 84 28.31 9.99 -14.01
N ASN A 85 28.91 10.92 -13.27
CA ASN A 85 30.31 10.89 -12.87
C ASN A 85 30.54 10.26 -11.47
N ASP A 86 29.47 9.83 -10.80
CA ASP A 86 29.60 9.12 -9.53
C ASP A 86 30.08 7.66 -9.73
N ARG A 87 30.63 7.10 -8.65
CA ARG A 87 31.20 5.75 -8.69
C ARG A 87 30.16 4.67 -8.97
N ASN A 88 28.89 4.89 -8.61
CA ASN A 88 27.83 3.90 -8.82
C ASN A 88 27.44 3.83 -10.30
N ALA A 89 27.31 4.98 -10.98
CA ALA A 89 27.08 5.02 -12.43
C ALA A 89 28.21 4.32 -13.20
N ALA A 90 29.47 4.55 -12.81
CA ALA A 90 30.63 3.89 -13.43
C ALA A 90 30.63 2.37 -13.23
N ALA A 91 30.39 1.90 -12.00
CA ALA A 91 30.31 0.48 -11.69
C ALA A 91 29.14 -0.19 -12.44
N LEU A 92 27.99 0.47 -12.52
CA LEU A 92 26.81 -0.06 -13.19
C LEU A 92 27.00 -0.15 -14.71
N ARG A 93 27.71 0.81 -15.32
CA ARG A 93 28.13 0.73 -16.73
C ARG A 93 29.03 -0.48 -17.00
N GLN A 94 29.99 -0.76 -16.11
CA GLN A 94 30.86 -1.94 -16.24
C GLN A 94 30.08 -3.25 -16.11
N ALA A 95 29.06 -3.29 -15.25
CA ALA A 95 28.20 -4.45 -15.08
C ALA A 95 27.19 -4.66 -16.23
N ARG A 96 26.98 -3.66 -17.10
CA ARG A 96 26.01 -3.70 -18.19
C ARG A 96 26.51 -4.58 -19.35
N GLN A 97 26.29 -5.88 -19.22
CA GLN A 97 26.60 -6.89 -20.23
C GLN A 97 25.46 -7.04 -21.26
N ALA A 98 25.21 -5.99 -22.06
CA ALA A 98 24.07 -5.92 -22.98
C ALA A 98 24.01 -7.07 -24.02
N ASP A 99 25.16 -7.60 -24.42
CA ASP A 99 25.24 -8.70 -25.40
C ASP A 99 24.91 -10.07 -24.76
N ARG A 100 25.25 -10.25 -23.47
CA ARG A 100 25.13 -11.53 -22.77
C ARG A 100 23.82 -11.67 -22.01
N LYS A 101 23.25 -10.57 -21.52
CA LYS A 101 22.00 -10.52 -20.74
C LYS A 101 21.91 -11.65 -19.70
N PRO A 102 22.86 -11.71 -18.75
CA PRO A 102 22.92 -12.82 -17.81
C PRO A 102 21.58 -12.95 -17.05
N PRO A 103 21.07 -14.18 -16.88
CA PRO A 103 19.88 -14.41 -16.07
C PRO A 103 20.07 -13.86 -14.65
N CYS A 104 19.06 -13.14 -14.16
CA CYS A 104 19.11 -12.56 -12.83
C CYS A 104 17.82 -12.79 -12.05
N TRP A 105 17.95 -12.98 -10.75
CA TRP A 105 16.81 -12.98 -9.83
C TRP A 105 16.22 -11.58 -9.74
N ARG A 106 14.91 -11.54 -9.49
CA ARG A 106 14.20 -10.28 -9.27
C ARG A 106 13.29 -10.39 -8.07
N VAL A 107 13.39 -9.40 -7.17
CA VAL A 107 12.36 -9.19 -6.16
C VAL A 107 11.34 -8.19 -6.72
N LEU A 108 10.09 -8.62 -6.86
CA LEU A 108 8.99 -7.78 -7.27
C LEU A 108 8.13 -7.41 -6.06
N HIS A 109 8.09 -6.13 -5.74
CA HIS A 109 7.12 -5.57 -4.80
C HIS A 109 5.91 -5.04 -5.57
N ARG A 110 4.72 -5.60 -5.32
CA ARG A 110 3.46 -5.14 -5.88
C ARG A 110 2.62 -4.50 -4.79
N VAL A 111 2.43 -3.20 -4.89
CA VAL A 111 1.46 -2.48 -4.05
C VAL A 111 0.05 -2.81 -4.56
N THR A 112 -0.79 -3.32 -3.67
CA THR A 112 -2.18 -3.68 -3.99
C THR A 112 -3.19 -2.71 -3.39
N PHE A 113 -2.74 -1.84 -2.49
CA PHE A 113 -3.60 -0.89 -1.81
C PHE A 113 -2.78 0.27 -1.25
N VAL A 114 -3.32 1.49 -1.34
CA VAL A 114 -2.77 2.69 -0.71
C VAL A 114 -3.92 3.46 -0.08
N SER A 115 -3.80 3.78 1.20
CA SER A 115 -4.67 4.72 1.90
C SER A 115 -3.93 6.04 2.11
N ARG A 116 -4.71 7.13 2.11
CA ARG A 116 -4.22 8.46 2.39
C ARG A 116 -5.15 9.15 3.39
N VAL A 117 -4.58 10.06 4.16
CA VAL A 117 -5.34 10.94 5.04
C VAL A 117 -6.26 11.83 4.19
N LEU A 118 -7.55 11.80 4.46
CA LEU A 118 -8.56 12.63 3.81
C LEU A 118 -8.42 14.09 4.24
N PRO A 119 -8.74 15.06 3.36
CA PRO A 119 -8.82 16.46 3.75
C PRO A 119 -9.92 16.68 4.78
N ALA A 120 -9.66 17.51 5.78
CA ALA A 120 -10.64 17.83 6.83
C ALA A 120 -11.93 18.44 6.27
N VAL A 121 -11.79 19.31 5.27
CA VAL A 121 -12.90 19.83 4.45
C VAL A 121 -12.82 19.17 3.09
N PRO A 122 -13.78 18.31 2.72
CA PRO A 122 -13.81 17.70 1.40
C PRO A 122 -13.93 18.77 0.29
N PRO A 123 -13.16 18.67 -0.80
CA PRO A 123 -13.34 19.56 -1.95
C PRO A 123 -14.72 19.34 -2.58
N ALA A 124 -15.21 20.32 -3.36
CA ALA A 124 -16.53 20.26 -3.99
C ALA A 124 -16.76 19.03 -4.90
N GLY A 125 -15.68 18.42 -5.40
CA GLY A 125 -15.71 17.19 -6.21
C GLY A 125 -15.36 15.90 -5.45
N ALA A 126 -15.29 15.92 -4.12
CA ALA A 126 -14.97 14.72 -3.35
C ALA A 126 -16.03 13.62 -3.51
N PRO A 127 -15.62 12.34 -3.62
CA PRO A 127 -16.54 11.21 -3.62
C PRO A 127 -17.54 11.28 -2.46
N PRO A 128 -18.80 10.87 -2.67
CA PRO A 128 -19.83 10.90 -1.61
C PRO A 128 -19.41 10.17 -0.33
N LEU A 129 -18.79 8.99 -0.46
CA LEU A 129 -18.29 8.23 0.69
C LEU A 129 -17.24 9.00 1.50
N GLU A 130 -16.25 9.63 0.86
CA GLU A 130 -15.21 10.40 1.57
C GLU A 130 -15.81 11.59 2.35
N ARG A 131 -16.86 12.22 1.79
CA ARG A 131 -17.60 13.27 2.48
C ARG A 131 -18.32 12.74 3.72
N ALA A 132 -19.00 11.61 3.59
CA ALA A 132 -19.70 10.97 4.71
C ALA A 132 -18.72 10.50 5.79
N MET A 133 -17.57 9.92 5.41
CA MET A 133 -16.49 9.54 6.33
C MET A 133 -16.00 10.73 7.16
N ARG A 134 -15.77 11.89 6.53
CA ARG A 134 -15.35 13.09 7.25
C ARG A 134 -16.40 13.65 8.20
N GLN A 135 -17.69 13.40 7.97
CA GLN A 135 -18.77 13.83 8.87
C GLN A 135 -18.83 13.02 10.16
N ILE A 136 -18.28 11.80 10.15
CA ILE A 136 -18.19 10.91 11.31
C ILE A 136 -16.75 10.74 11.82
N ASP A 137 -15.89 11.71 11.51
CA ASP A 137 -14.48 11.75 11.92
C ASP A 137 -13.62 10.55 11.52
N VAL A 138 -13.97 9.88 10.42
CA VAL A 138 -13.11 8.86 9.80
C VAL A 138 -12.11 9.56 8.87
N GLU A 139 -10.84 9.51 9.24
CA GLU A 139 -9.80 10.35 8.63
C GLU A 139 -9.13 9.72 7.42
N SER A 140 -9.29 8.41 7.22
CA SER A 140 -8.71 7.72 6.07
C SER A 140 -9.49 6.45 5.74
N ASN A 141 -9.29 5.96 4.52
CA ASN A 141 -9.92 4.71 4.13
C ASN A 141 -9.36 3.51 4.91
N TYR A 142 -8.09 3.55 5.34
CA TYR A 142 -7.53 2.52 6.21
C TYR A 142 -8.14 2.53 7.61
N GLU A 143 -8.48 3.71 8.14
CA GLU A 143 -9.20 3.81 9.41
C GLU A 143 -10.59 3.17 9.32
N LEU A 144 -11.31 3.42 8.23
CA LEU A 144 -12.59 2.73 7.95
C LEU A 144 -12.40 1.21 7.93
N ILE A 145 -11.41 0.71 7.18
CA ILE A 145 -11.10 -0.73 7.13
C ILE A 145 -10.82 -1.26 8.53
N ARG A 146 -9.93 -0.63 9.30
CA ARG A 146 -9.53 -1.11 10.63
C ARG A 146 -10.73 -1.17 11.58
N SER A 147 -11.66 -0.23 11.44
CA SER A 147 -12.87 -0.18 12.26
C SER A 147 -13.87 -1.28 11.91
N LEU A 148 -13.95 -1.66 10.62
CA LEU A 148 -14.84 -2.72 10.13
C LEU A 148 -14.20 -4.12 10.15
N ASP A 149 -12.86 -4.23 10.13
CA ASP A 149 -12.09 -5.48 10.04
C ASP A 149 -12.56 -6.57 11.01
N PRO A 150 -12.85 -6.28 12.30
CA PRO A 150 -13.33 -7.30 13.24
C PRO A 150 -14.64 -7.99 12.81
N TYR A 151 -15.46 -7.31 12.01
CA TYR A 151 -16.79 -7.76 11.63
C TYR A 151 -16.83 -8.38 10.24
N VAL A 152 -16.00 -7.89 9.31
CA VAL A 152 -16.10 -8.24 7.89
C VAL A 152 -15.03 -9.22 7.42
N LYS A 153 -13.87 -9.28 8.10
CA LYS A 153 -12.72 -10.07 7.64
C LYS A 153 -13.01 -11.57 7.49
N GLY A 154 -13.82 -12.14 8.39
CA GLY A 154 -14.22 -13.54 8.32
C GLY A 154 -15.12 -13.85 7.11
N ALA A 155 -15.83 -12.84 6.59
CA ALA A 155 -16.72 -12.93 5.44
C ALA A 155 -16.04 -12.57 4.12
N ALA A 156 -14.74 -12.21 4.13
CA ALA A 156 -13.94 -11.91 2.93
C ALA A 156 -13.56 -13.18 2.13
N THR A 157 -14.49 -14.13 2.03
CA THR A 157 -14.38 -15.36 1.24
C THR A 157 -15.03 -15.23 -0.13
N GLY A 158 -15.95 -14.28 -0.29
CA GLY A 158 -16.69 -14.00 -1.52
C GLY A 158 -17.39 -12.64 -1.42
N LEU A 159 -17.71 -12.05 -2.58
CA LEU A 159 -18.34 -10.74 -2.63
C LEU A 159 -19.73 -10.72 -1.95
N PRO A 160 -20.63 -11.71 -2.14
CA PRO A 160 -21.94 -11.70 -1.49
C PRO A 160 -21.85 -11.73 0.04
N GLU A 161 -20.98 -12.57 0.59
CA GLU A 161 -20.75 -12.69 2.03
C GLU A 161 -20.17 -11.40 2.61
N LEU A 162 -19.18 -10.82 1.91
CA LEU A 162 -18.58 -9.55 2.30
C LEU A 162 -19.59 -8.40 2.26
N ALA A 163 -20.44 -8.35 1.25
CA ALA A 163 -21.46 -7.31 1.11
C ALA A 163 -22.49 -7.36 2.26
N GLU A 164 -22.91 -8.57 2.65
CA GLU A 164 -23.86 -8.74 3.74
C GLU A 164 -23.25 -8.41 5.10
N ALA A 165 -22.02 -8.88 5.35
CA ALA A 165 -21.29 -8.54 6.56
C ALA A 165 -21.03 -7.03 6.66
N THR A 166 -20.70 -6.38 5.53
CA THR A 166 -20.49 -4.93 5.45
C THR A 166 -21.77 -4.18 5.79
N ARG A 167 -22.91 -4.52 5.17
CA ARG A 167 -24.21 -3.88 5.49
C ARG A 167 -24.56 -4.04 6.97
N SER A 168 -24.37 -5.23 7.53
CA SER A 168 -24.67 -5.51 8.94
C SER A 168 -23.77 -4.70 9.88
N ALA A 169 -22.47 -4.63 9.60
CA ALA A 169 -21.51 -3.86 10.40
C ALA A 169 -21.79 -2.35 10.33
N LEU A 170 -22.10 -1.83 9.14
CA LEU A 170 -22.47 -0.42 8.96
C LEU A 170 -23.76 -0.08 9.72
N ALA A 171 -24.81 -0.90 9.59
CA ALA A 171 -26.06 -0.67 10.31
C ALA A 171 -25.87 -0.65 11.84
N ALA A 172 -24.96 -1.47 12.37
CA ALA A 172 -24.72 -1.58 13.81
C ALA A 172 -23.78 -0.50 14.37
N HIS A 173 -22.76 -0.09 13.61
CA HIS A 173 -21.65 0.71 14.15
C HIS A 173 -21.42 2.05 13.44
N MET A 174 -21.86 2.19 12.19
CA MET A 174 -21.64 3.38 11.35
C MET A 174 -22.84 3.64 10.43
N PRO A 175 -24.05 3.86 11.00
CA PRO A 175 -25.29 3.92 10.22
C PRO A 175 -25.29 5.06 9.18
N ASP A 176 -24.55 6.14 9.42
CA ASP A 176 -24.40 7.25 8.47
C ASP A 176 -23.70 6.85 7.17
N LEU A 177 -22.92 5.76 7.18
CA LEU A 177 -22.28 5.21 5.97
C LEU A 177 -23.13 4.16 5.26
N LEU A 178 -24.28 3.75 5.82
CA LEU A 178 -25.15 2.73 5.21
C LEU A 178 -25.61 3.10 3.78
N PRO A 179 -25.93 4.37 3.45
CA PRO A 179 -26.22 4.77 2.07
C PRO A 179 -25.08 4.52 1.08
N HIS A 180 -23.85 4.36 1.58
CA HIS A 180 -22.63 4.11 0.84
C HIS A 180 -22.15 2.66 0.94
N ALA A 181 -22.99 1.73 1.39
CA ALA A 181 -22.58 0.35 1.64
C ALA A 181 -21.98 -0.37 0.41
N ALA A 182 -22.43 -0.04 -0.80
CA ALA A 182 -21.85 -0.57 -2.03
C ALA A 182 -20.39 -0.08 -2.21
N ASP A 183 -20.16 1.23 -2.12
CA ASP A 183 -18.81 1.82 -2.23
C ASP A 183 -17.86 1.26 -1.15
N VAL A 184 -18.36 1.10 0.09
CA VAL A 184 -17.58 0.51 1.18
C VAL A 184 -17.28 -0.97 0.92
N THR A 185 -18.23 -1.72 0.38
CA THR A 185 -18.03 -3.13 0.02
C THR A 185 -16.98 -3.27 -1.07
N ASP A 186 -17.06 -2.47 -2.14
CA ASP A 186 -16.08 -2.47 -3.23
C ASP A 186 -14.68 -2.13 -2.71
N PHE A 187 -14.61 -1.18 -1.80
CA PHE A 187 -13.37 -0.79 -1.17
C PHE A 187 -12.76 -1.90 -0.29
N LEU A 188 -13.59 -2.57 0.52
CA LEU A 188 -13.17 -3.73 1.31
C LEU A 188 -12.78 -4.92 0.42
N ALA A 189 -13.49 -5.14 -0.69
CA ALA A 189 -13.20 -6.19 -1.65
C ALA A 189 -11.81 -5.98 -2.26
N GLN A 190 -11.50 -4.76 -2.70
CA GLN A 190 -10.15 -4.39 -3.16
C GLN A 190 -9.10 -4.60 -2.06
N TYR A 191 -9.40 -4.18 -0.83
CA TYR A 191 -8.47 -4.33 0.29
C TYR A 191 -8.18 -5.78 0.65
N TYR A 192 -9.17 -6.67 0.65
CA TYR A 192 -8.99 -8.10 0.94
C TYR A 192 -8.51 -8.90 -0.27
N GLY A 193 -8.74 -8.41 -1.48
CA GLY A 193 -8.48 -9.12 -2.74
C GLY A 193 -9.58 -10.13 -3.05
N VAL A 194 -10.83 -9.75 -2.80
CA VAL A 194 -12.03 -10.50 -3.20
C VAL A 194 -12.42 -10.01 -4.59
N ASP A 195 -12.43 -10.90 -5.58
CA ASP A 195 -12.85 -10.58 -6.94
C ASP A 195 -14.38 -10.40 -7.00
N ALA A 196 -14.84 -9.50 -7.87
CA ALA A 196 -16.25 -9.25 -8.15
C ALA A 196 -16.84 -10.24 -9.16
#